data_AF-A0A2H0ART9-F1
#
_entry.id   AF-A0A2H0ART9-F1
#
_cell.length_a   1.000
_cell.length_b   1.000
_cell.length_c   1.000
_cell.angle_alpha   90.00
_cell.angle_beta   90.00
_cell.angle_gamma   90.00
#
_symmetry.space_group_name_H-M   'P 1'
#
loop_
_entity.id
_entity.type
_entity.pdbx_description
1 polymer ?
#
loop_
_entity_poly.entity_id
_entity_poly.type
_entity_poly.pdbx_seq_one_letter_code
_entity_poly.pdbx_strand_id
1 'polypeptide(L)'
;RLIQEGAKLVHDFADILEELNLTMVTQQLEIKEFLPASETESVILKQLTSEPNHIDEICRRSGLTIAEVSSTLAMLELKGIAKQVGNMNYVLAHQVKTE
;
A
#
# COMPACT_ATOMS: atom_id res chain seq x y z
N ARG A 1 -7.07 -23.96 -40.38
CA ARG A 1 -8.51 -23.76 -40.12
C ARG A 1 -8.75 -24.32 -38.71
N LEU A 2 -8.96 -23.45 -37.69
CA LEU A 2 -9.51 -23.70 -36.32
C LEU A 2 -8.92 -24.93 -35.55
N ILE A 3 -8.35 -24.91 -34.34
CA ILE A 3 -8.77 -24.34 -33.03
C ILE A 3 -7.60 -24.50 -31.98
N GLN A 4 -7.58 -23.62 -30.95
CA GLN A 4 -7.15 -23.75 -29.53
C GLN A 4 -5.69 -23.80 -29.02
N GLU A 5 -5.50 -22.91 -28.04
CA GLU A 5 -4.79 -23.01 -26.74
C GLU A 5 -3.30 -22.67 -26.61
N GLY A 6 -3.04 -21.71 -25.72
CA GLY A 6 -1.72 -21.41 -25.16
C GLY A 6 -1.58 -19.97 -24.67
N ALA A 7 -2.18 -19.64 -23.52
CA ALA A 7 -2.01 -18.35 -22.85
C ALA A 7 -0.57 -18.12 -22.39
N LYS A 8 -0.05 -16.90 -22.57
CA LYS A 8 0.98 -16.34 -21.68
C LYS A 8 0.84 -14.81 -21.65
N LEU A 9 0.52 -14.28 -20.46
CA LEU A 9 0.24 -12.87 -20.21
C LEU A 9 1.44 -11.97 -20.52
N VAL A 10 1.15 -10.94 -21.31
CA VAL A 10 1.91 -9.73 -21.59
C VAL A 10 1.21 -8.63 -20.76
N HIS A 11 1.86 -7.67 -20.10
CA HIS A 11 2.29 -6.42 -20.73
C HIS A 11 3.11 -5.53 -19.78
N ASP A 12 4.19 -4.96 -20.31
CA ASP A 12 4.86 -3.72 -19.89
C ASP A 12 3.91 -2.57 -19.53
N PHE A 13 4.27 -1.78 -18.51
CA PHE A 13 3.82 -0.39 -18.30
C PHE A 13 4.83 0.39 -17.44
N ALA A 14 6.08 0.46 -17.92
CA ALA A 14 6.93 1.60 -17.59
C ALA A 14 6.17 2.92 -17.89
N ASP A 15 6.52 3.96 -17.13
CA ASP A 15 5.98 5.32 -17.15
C ASP A 15 4.65 5.53 -16.42
N ILE A 16 4.75 6.06 -15.19
CA ILE A 16 4.22 7.37 -14.77
C ILE A 16 4.53 7.54 -13.28
N LEU A 17 5.58 8.31 -12.95
CA LEU A 17 5.48 9.45 -12.03
C LEU A 17 6.83 10.19 -12.04
N GLU A 18 6.89 11.18 -12.92
CA GLU A 18 7.90 12.23 -12.97
C GLU A 18 7.92 13.02 -11.65
N GLU A 19 9.14 13.33 -11.21
CA GLU A 19 9.54 14.48 -10.39
C GLU A 19 8.66 14.84 -9.17
N LEU A 20 9.00 14.29 -8.00
CA LEU A 20 9.31 15.06 -6.76
C LEU A 20 9.54 14.09 -5.59
N ASN A 21 10.71 14.20 -4.95
CA ASN A 21 11.08 13.60 -3.65
C ASN A 21 11.62 12.15 -3.65
N LEU A 22 12.74 11.97 -4.37
CA LEU A 22 13.66 10.81 -4.33
C LEU A 22 14.17 10.38 -2.94
N THR A 23 13.75 11.02 -1.85
CA THR A 23 14.14 10.65 -0.47
C THR A 23 13.15 9.68 0.21
N MET A 24 11.90 9.54 -0.27
CA MET A 24 10.93 8.54 0.23
C MET A 24 11.10 7.14 -0.41
N VAL A 25 11.84 7.05 -1.52
CA VAL A 25 11.99 5.83 -2.32
C VAL A 25 12.76 4.73 -1.58
N THR A 26 13.60 5.06 -0.60
CA THR A 26 14.38 4.08 0.16
C THR A 26 13.52 3.19 1.06
N GLN A 27 12.46 3.72 1.67
CA GLN A 27 11.45 2.92 2.39
C GLN A 27 10.52 2.15 1.44
N GLN A 28 10.33 2.66 0.23
CA GLN A 28 9.46 2.05 -0.78
C GLN A 28 10.05 0.79 -1.43
N LEU A 29 11.37 0.60 -1.34
CA LEU A 29 12.07 -0.59 -1.86
C LEU A 29 11.71 -1.88 -1.11
N GLU A 30 11.28 -1.81 0.16
CA GLU A 30 10.92 -3.00 0.97
C GLU A 30 9.45 -3.42 0.78
N ILE A 31 8.59 -2.55 0.25
CA ILE A 31 7.18 -2.88 -0.10
C ILE A 31 7.11 -3.65 -1.43
N LYS A 32 8.24 -3.97 -2.07
CA LYS A 32 8.30 -4.63 -3.39
C LYS A 32 7.49 -5.93 -3.51
N GLU A 33 7.15 -6.60 -2.41
CA GLU A 33 6.32 -7.82 -2.44
C GLU A 33 4.82 -7.57 -2.24
N PHE A 34 4.42 -6.41 -1.72
CA PHE A 34 3.00 -6.08 -1.54
C PHE A 34 2.50 -5.21 -2.69
N LEU A 35 1.76 -5.82 -3.62
CA LEU A 35 1.04 -5.10 -4.66
C LEU A 35 -0.29 -4.57 -4.08
N PRO A 36 -0.51 -3.24 -4.02
CA PRO A 36 -1.79 -2.69 -3.59
C PRO A 36 -2.91 -3.18 -4.52
N ALA A 37 -4.01 -3.64 -3.93
CA ALA A 37 -5.17 -4.10 -4.68
C ALA A 37 -6.05 -2.95 -5.20
N SER A 38 -5.84 -1.73 -4.69
CA SER A 38 -6.58 -0.53 -5.09
C SER A 38 -5.73 0.73 -4.99
N GLU A 39 -6.16 1.80 -5.67
CA GLU A 39 -5.57 3.14 -5.53
C GLU A 39 -5.64 3.63 -4.07
N THR A 40 -6.74 3.34 -3.37
CA THR A 40 -6.92 3.65 -1.95
C THR A 40 -5.86 2.99 -1.08
N GLU A 41 -5.57 1.68 -1.29
CA GLU A 41 -4.49 0.99 -0.59
C GLU A 41 -3.13 1.63 -0.89
N SER A 42 -2.86 1.97 -2.16
CA SER A 42 -1.61 2.61 -2.56
C SER A 42 -1.41 3.98 -1.87
N VAL A 43 -2.47 4.79 -1.79
CA VAL A 43 -2.43 6.09 -1.13
C VAL A 43 -2.21 5.94 0.37
N ILE A 44 -2.91 5.02 1.04
CA ILE A 44 -2.75 4.78 2.49
C ILE A 44 -1.34 4.26 2.81
N LEU A 45 -0.82 3.33 2.00
CA LEU A 45 0.53 2.80 2.18
C LEU A 45 1.61 3.88 2.11
N LYS A 46 1.46 4.88 1.24
CA LYS A 46 2.37 6.04 1.17
C LYS A 46 2.36 6.90 2.44
N GLN A 47 1.31 6.82 3.26
CA GLN A 47 1.20 7.55 4.53
C GLN A 47 1.69 6.74 5.73
N LEU A 48 1.79 5.42 5.60
CA LEU A 48 2.27 4.54 6.65
C LEU A 48 3.79 4.53 6.70
N THR A 49 4.33 4.66 7.90
CA THR A 49 5.77 4.62 8.16
C THR A 49 6.05 3.74 9.38
N SER A 50 7.31 3.47 9.68
CA SER A 50 7.67 2.79 10.94
C SER A 50 7.34 3.62 12.19
N GLU A 51 7.13 4.93 12.04
CA GLU A 51 6.70 5.82 13.12
C GLU A 51 5.17 5.84 13.26
N PRO A 52 4.62 5.90 14.49
CA PRO A 52 3.18 5.97 14.73
C PRO A 52 2.55 7.21 14.10
N ASN A 53 1.57 7.00 13.21
CA ASN A 53 0.76 8.06 12.61
C ASN A 53 -0.71 7.91 13.00
N HIS A 54 -1.33 9.00 13.46
CA HIS A 54 -2.74 9.00 13.83
C HIS A 54 -3.63 8.87 12.59
N ILE A 55 -4.74 8.12 12.72
CA ILE A 55 -5.68 7.91 11.62
C ILE A 55 -6.20 9.23 11.00
N ASP A 56 -6.43 10.26 11.81
CA ASP A 56 -6.88 11.57 11.32
C ASP A 56 -5.83 12.25 10.43
N GLU A 57 -4.55 12.10 10.74
CA GLU A 57 -3.47 12.66 9.92
C GLU A 57 -3.33 11.86 8.62
N ILE A 58 -3.53 10.54 8.67
CA ILE A 58 -3.60 9.69 7.48
C ILE A 58 -4.77 10.14 6.59
N CYS A 59 -5.95 10.40 7.14
CA CYS A 59 -7.11 10.93 6.41
C CYS A 59 -6.78 12.28 5.76
N ARG A 60 -6.21 13.21 6.54
CA ARG A 60 -5.87 14.55 6.07
C ARG A 60 -4.85 14.54 4.93
N ARG A 61 -3.82 13.70 4.99
CA ARG A 61 -2.78 13.61 3.96
C ARG A 61 -3.22 12.82 2.73
N SER A 62 -4.05 11.80 2.92
CA SER A 62 -4.58 11.00 1.81
C SER A 62 -5.72 11.70 1.06
N GLY A 63 -6.43 12.64 1.70
CA GLY A 63 -7.64 13.25 1.16
C GLY A 63 -8.84 12.29 1.12
N LEU A 64 -8.71 11.12 1.73
CA LEU A 64 -9.75 10.09 1.79
C LEU A 64 -10.68 10.31 2.99
N THR A 65 -11.88 9.77 2.91
CA THR A 65 -12.81 9.79 4.03
C THR A 65 -12.33 8.86 5.15
N ILE A 66 -12.74 9.14 6.39
CA ILE A 66 -12.42 8.28 7.54
C ILE A 66 -12.91 6.84 7.33
N ALA A 67 -14.02 6.64 6.60
CA ALA A 67 -14.56 5.32 6.30
C ALA A 67 -13.65 4.53 5.35
N GLU A 68 -13.15 5.17 4.28
CA GLU A 68 -12.20 4.59 3.35
C GLU A 68 -10.87 4.28 4.04
N VAL A 69 -10.36 5.21 4.86
CA VAL A 69 -9.11 5.04 5.60
C VAL A 69 -9.22 3.89 6.59
N SER A 70 -10.28 3.87 7.42
CA SER A 70 -10.46 2.84 8.45
C SER A 70 -10.65 1.46 7.85
N SER A 71 -11.46 1.34 6.79
CA SER A 71 -11.67 0.05 6.09
C SER A 71 -10.39 -0.44 5.42
N THR A 72 -9.63 0.45 4.79
CA THR A 72 -8.36 0.10 4.14
C THR A 72 -7.30 -0.30 5.17
N LEU A 73 -7.16 0.44 6.27
CA LEU A 73 -6.25 0.10 7.36
C LEU A 73 -6.61 -1.25 7.97
N ALA A 74 -7.88 -1.54 8.20
CA ALA A 74 -8.32 -2.84 8.69
C ALA A 74 -7.93 -3.99 7.73
N MET A 75 -8.08 -3.79 6.42
CA MET A 75 -7.63 -4.78 5.43
C MET A 75 -6.11 -4.95 5.43
N LEU A 76 -5.35 -3.87 5.55
CA LEU A 76 -3.89 -3.92 5.64
C LEU A 76 -3.39 -4.55 6.95
N GLU A 77 -4.12 -4.39 8.05
CA GLU A 77 -3.85 -5.08 9.32
C GLU A 77 -4.07 -6.58 9.19
N LEU A 78 -5.17 -7.01 8.57
CA LEU A 78 -5.42 -8.44 8.29
C LEU A 78 -4.36 -9.04 7.37
N LYS A 79 -3.81 -8.24 6.46
CA LYS A 79 -2.69 -8.62 5.58
C LYS A 79 -1.32 -8.55 6.26
N GLY A 80 -1.25 -8.06 7.51
CA GLY A 80 0.00 -7.91 8.26
C GLY A 80 0.92 -6.78 7.78
N ILE A 81 0.40 -5.86 6.96
CA ILE A 81 1.12 -4.73 6.36
C ILE A 81 1.01 -3.46 7.20
N ALA A 82 -0.11 -3.28 7.90
CA ALA A 82 -0.29 -2.22 8.87
C ALA A 82 -0.49 -2.82 10.27
N LYS A 83 -0.23 -2.03 11.32
CA LYS A 83 -0.52 -2.42 12.69
C LYS A 83 -0.94 -1.22 13.52
N GLN A 84 -2.03 -1.36 14.26
CA GLN A 84 -2.39 -0.38 15.27
C GLN A 84 -1.47 -0.51 16.51
N VAL A 85 -0.91 0.61 16.95
CA VAL A 85 0.00 0.68 18.12
C VAL A 85 -0.61 1.43 19.32
N GLY A 86 -1.92 1.68 19.28
CA GLY A 86 -2.70 2.34 20.34
C GLY A 86 -3.02 3.80 20.02
N ASN A 87 -4.02 4.36 20.72
CA ASN A 87 -4.54 5.72 20.49
C ASN A 87 -4.83 6.03 19.01
N MET A 88 -5.41 5.06 18.28
CA MET A 88 -5.69 5.18 16.84
C MET A 88 -4.46 5.53 15.97
N ASN A 89 -3.26 5.23 16.47
CA ASN A 89 -2.04 5.33 15.69
C ASN A 89 -1.72 4.02 14.98
N TYR A 90 -1.21 4.15 13.77
CA TYR A 90 -0.86 3.07 12.86
C TYR A 90 0.59 3.17 12.45
N VAL A 91 1.23 2.01 12.31
CA VAL A 91 2.59 1.87 11.77
C VAL A 91 2.58 0.86 10.63
N LEU A 92 3.59 0.96 9.77
CA LEU A 92 3.93 -0.08 8.81
C LEU A 92 4.41 -1.32 9.58
N ALA A 93 3.71 -2.43 9.40
CA ALA A 93 4.10 -3.73 9.95
C ALA A 93 4.91 -4.48 8.88
N HIS A 94 6.18 -4.76 9.19
CA HIS A 94 7.00 -5.61 8.33
C HIS A 94 7.06 -7.02 8.93
N GLN A 95 6.10 -7.88 8.60
CA GLN A 95 6.25 -9.33 8.66
C GLN A 95 5.40 -10.01 7.58
N VAL A 96 5.91 -10.07 6.35
CA VAL A 96 5.60 -11.23 5.50
C VAL A 96 6.45 -12.38 6.03
N LYS A 97 5.98 -13.04 7.10
CA LYS A 97 6.45 -14.38 7.42
C LYS A 97 5.64 -15.34 6.57
N THR A 98 6.16 -15.64 5.39
CA THR A 98 5.80 -16.83 4.62
C THR A 98 6.44 -18.03 5.34
N GLU A 99 5.61 -18.86 5.97
CA GLU A 99 5.88 -20.29 6.14
C GLU A 99 5.06 -21.07 5.10
#